data_AF-A0A6L2ZSF3-F1
#
_entry.id   AF-A0A6L2ZSF3-F1
#
_cell.length_a   1.000
_cell.length_b   1.000
_cell.length_c   1.000
_cell.angle_alpha   90.00
_cell.angle_beta   90.00
_cell.angle_gamma   90.00
#
_symmetry.space_group_name_H-M   'P 1'
#
loop_
_entity.id
_entity.type
_entity.pdbx_description
1 polymer ?
#
loop_
_entity_poly.entity_id
_entity_poly.type
_entity_poly.pdbx_seq_one_letter_code
_entity_poly.pdbx_strand_id
1 'polypeptide(L)' 'MKNETLMDIAKHLISLLDIEKITDVSFTSTKYGDGTKRLSIEIDYLDEEVVK' A
#
# COMPACT_ATOMS: atom_id res chain seq x y z
N MET A 1 -10.91 -7.72 11.49
CA MET A 1 -9.61 -8.15 10.95
C MET A 1 -8.52 -7.43 11.75
N LYS A 2 -7.43 -8.10 12.14
CA LYS A 2 -6.35 -7.48 12.94
C LYS A 2 -5.45 -6.62 12.04
N ASN A 3 -4.84 -5.56 12.57
CA ASN A 3 -3.93 -4.68 11.83
C ASN A 3 -2.73 -5.44 11.23
N GLU A 4 -2.26 -6.48 11.91
CA GLU A 4 -1.19 -7.37 11.42
C GLU A 4 -1.57 -8.04 10.09
N THR A 5 -2.81 -8.54 9.98
CA THR A 5 -3.31 -9.17 8.74
C THR A 5 -3.36 -8.18 7.57
N LEU A 6 -3.70 -6.92 7.83
CA LEU A 6 -3.71 -5.89 6.80
C LEU A 6 -2.29 -5.49 6.36
N MET A 7 -1.34 -5.46 7.30
CA MET A 7 0.07 -5.22 7.03
C MET A 7 0.66 -6.34 6.16
N ASP A 8 0.29 -7.60 6.43
CA ASP A 8 0.75 -8.76 5.67
C ASP A 8 0.17 -8.74 4.25
N ILE A 9 -1.09 -8.36 4.08
CA ILE A 9 -1.70 -8.16 2.75
C ILE A 9 -0.97 -7.06 1.98
N ALA A 10 -0.62 -5.94 2.62
CA ALA A 10 0.12 -4.84 2.00
C ALA A 10 1.49 -5.30 1.48
N LYS A 11 2.26 -5.98 2.34
CA LYS A 11 3.58 -6.53 1.99
C LYS A 11 3.49 -7.57 0.88
N HIS A 12 2.44 -8.38 0.90
CA HIS A 12 2.22 -9.36 -0.15
C HIS A 12 1.92 -8.69 -1.49
N LEU A 13 1.04 -7.69 -1.52
CA LEU A 13 0.76 -6.90 -2.73
C LEU A 13 2.03 -6.23 -3.27
N ILE A 14 2.84 -5.64 -2.38
CA ILE A 14 4.17 -5.09 -2.71
C ILE A 14 5.07 -6.15 -3.35
N SER A 15 5.12 -7.37 -2.80
CA SER A 15 5.95 -8.45 -3.35
C SER A 15 5.51 -8.96 -4.72
N LEU A 16 4.26 -8.68 -5.13
CA LEU A 16 3.73 -9.04 -6.44
C LEU A 16 4.05 -7.98 -7.51
N LEU A 17 4.51 -6.79 -7.10
CA LEU A 17 5.00 -5.75 -8.01
C LEU A 17 6.45 -6.10 -8.40
N ASP A 18 6.60 -7.13 -9.23
CA ASP A 18 7.88 -7.76 -9.60
C ASP A 18 8.78 -6.87 -10.49
N ILE A 19 8.35 -5.65 -10.83
CA ILE A 19 8.90 -4.88 -11.97
C ILE A 19 9.09 -3.39 -11.67
N GLU A 20 8.60 -2.88 -10.54
CA GLU A 20 8.60 -1.43 -10.28
C GLU A 20 9.46 -1.10 -9.06
N LYS A 21 10.38 -0.14 -9.21
CA LYS A 21 11.18 0.36 -8.07
C LYS A 21 10.24 1.16 -7.17
N ILE A 22 9.70 0.51 -6.15
CA ILE A 22 8.90 1.18 -5.11
C ILE A 22 9.77 2.26 -4.47
N THR A 23 9.28 3.49 -4.50
CA THR A 23 9.97 4.66 -3.94
C THR A 23 9.40 5.06 -2.59
N ASP A 24 8.11 4.80 -2.34
CA ASP A 24 7.48 5.05 -1.06
C ASP A 24 6.31 4.09 -0.79
N VAL A 25 6.05 3.85 0.50
CA VAL A 25 4.87 3.12 0.97
C VAL A 25 4.30 3.86 2.17
N SER A 26 3.07 4.34 2.04
CA SER A 26 2.39 5.08 3.10
C SER A 26 1.13 4.34 3.59
N PHE A 27 0.86 4.50 4.89
CA PHE A 27 -0.27 3.86 5.55
C PHE A 27 -1.15 4.92 6.21
N THR A 28 -2.43 4.95 5.84
CA THR A 28 -3.40 5.88 6.42
C THR A 28 -4.54 5.11 7.06
N SER A 29 -4.79 5.37 8.35
CA SER A 29 -5.95 4.82 9.09
C SER A 29 -6.92 5.95 9.41
N THR A 30 -8.08 5.95 8.76
CA THR A 30 -9.15 6.92 8.99
C THR A 30 -10.26 6.29 9.82
N LYS A 31 -10.69 6.99 10.88
CA LYS A 31 -11.86 6.64 11.68
C LYS A 31 -13.01 7.59 11.31
N TYR A 32 -14.12 7.04 10.85
CA TYR A 32 -15.30 7.84 10.50
C TYR A 32 -16.22 8.03 11.71
N GLY A 33 -17.07 9.05 11.65
CA GLY A 33 -18.01 9.40 12.72
C GLY A 33 -19.11 8.37 12.94
N ASP A 34 -19.38 7.51 11.96
CA ASP A 34 -20.33 6.40 12.04
C ASP A 34 -19.74 5.13 12.70
N GLY A 35 -18.49 5.21 13.17
CA GLY A 35 -17.78 4.10 13.81
C GLY A 35 -17.05 3.18 12.83
N THR A 36 -17.22 3.36 11.51
CA THR A 36 -16.45 2.61 10.51
C THR A 36 -14.99 3.09 10.47
N LYS A 37 -14.11 2.22 9.96
CA LYS A 37 -12.68 2.52 9.78
C LYS A 37 -12.27 2.17 8.36
N ARG A 38 -11.42 3.01 7.76
CA ARG A 38 -10.71 2.69 6.52
C ARG A 38 -9.22 2.59 6.83
N LEU A 39 -8.60 1.55 6.30
CA LEU A 39 -7.16 1.49 6.15
C LEU A 39 -6.85 1.62 4.65
N SER A 40 -6.01 2.58 4.30
CA SER A 40 -5.49 2.78 2.95
C SER A 40 -4.00 2.46 2.93
N ILE A 41 -3.56 1.82 1.86
CA ILE A 41 -2.15 1.58 1.53
C ILE A 41 -1.93 2.31 0.21
N GLU A 42 -0.98 3.25 0.19
CA GLU A 42 -0.53 3.92 -1.03
C GLU A 42 0.90 3.49 -1.30
N ILE A 43 1.19 3.16 -2.56
CA ILE A 43 2.49 2.67 -3.01
C ILE A 43 2.89 3.56 -4.19
N ASP A 44 3.96 4.31 -4.01
CA ASP A 44 4.60 5.06 -5.09
C ASP A 44 5.69 4.20 -5.70
N TYR A 45 5.73 4.17 -7.02
CA TYR A 45 6.70 3.37 -7.75
C TYR A 45 7.17 4.08 -9.02
N LEU A 46 8.40 3.77 -9.43
CA LEU A 46 8.93 4.16 -10.72
C LEU A 46 8.64 3.04 -11.72
N ASP A 47 7.83 3.37 -12.71
CA ASP A 47 7.70 2.59 -13.94
C ASP A 47 8.99 2.75 -14.75
N GLU A 48 9.64 1.64 -15.14
CA GLU A 48 10.88 1.69 -15.92
C GLU A 48 10.67 2.10 -17.40
N GLU A 49 9.45 2.43 -17.83
CA GLU A 49 9.16 3.00 -19.17
C GLU A 49 9.57 4.48 -19.38
N VAL A 50 10.64 4.96 -18.72
CA VAL A 50 11.27 6.25 -19.06
C VAL A 50 12.74 6.03 -19.42
N VAL A 51 12.99 5.26 -20.47
CA VAL A 51 14.23 5.33 -21.24
C VAL A 51 13.91 5.97 -22.59
N LYS A 52 14.32 7.23 -22.75
CA LYS A 52 14.55 7.84 -24.07
C LYS A 52 16.03 8.12 -24.22
#